data_AF-L8P2Y1-F1
#
_entry.id   AF-L8P2Y1-F1
#
_cell.length_a   1.000
_cell.length_b   1.000
_cell.length_c   1.000
_cell.angle_alpha   90.00
_cell.angle_beta   90.00
_cell.angle_gamma   90.00
#
_symmetry.space_group_name_H-M   'P 1'
#
loop_
_entity.id
_entity.type
_entity.pdbx_description
1 polymer ?
#
loop_
_entity_poly.entity_id
_entity_poly.type
_entity_poly.pdbx_seq_one_letter_code
_entity_poly.pdbx_strand_id
1 'polypeptide(L)' 'MAEAPSPDVVGTGGEEPIALRELLVHMIEEYARHNGHADFLRERIDGRVGQ' A
#
# COMPACT_ATOMS: atom_id res chain seq x y z
N MET A 1 -12.71 9.13 23.80
CA MET A 1 -12.20 8.65 22.49
C MET A 1 -12.33 9.80 21.52
N ALA A 2 -11.24 10.20 20.86
CA ALA A 2 -11.34 11.16 19.76
C ALA A 2 -11.94 10.45 18.53
N GLU A 3 -12.80 11.14 17.78
CA GLU A 3 -13.35 10.65 16.51
C GLU A 3 -12.24 10.64 15.45
N ALA A 4 -12.16 9.57 14.67
CA ALA A 4 -11.20 9.50 13.58
C ALA A 4 -11.66 10.39 12.41
N PRO A 5 -10.79 11.21 11.82
CA PRO A 5 -11.14 12.05 10.69
C PRO A 5 -11.53 11.20 9.47
N SER A 6 -12.39 11.76 8.61
CA SER A 6 -12.84 11.09 7.39
C SER A 6 -11.64 10.80 6.46
N PRO A 7 -11.57 9.60 5.86
CA PRO A 7 -10.56 9.29 4.84
C PRO A 7 -10.81 10.00 3.51
N ASP A 8 -11.94 10.70 3.35
CA ASP A 8 -12.24 11.51 2.16
C ASP A 8 -11.67 12.94 2.26
N VAL A 9 -10.83 13.20 3.27
CA VAL A 9 -10.04 14.44 3.34
C VAL A 9 -9.07 14.50 2.15
N VAL A 10 -9.09 15.64 1.46
CA VAL A 10 -8.20 15.92 0.33
C VAL A 10 -6.95 16.65 0.83
N GLY A 11 -5.78 16.09 0.55
CA GLY A 11 -4.49 16.72 0.81
C GLY A 11 -3.92 17.36 -0.47
N THR A 12 -3.09 18.38 -0.31
CA THR A 12 -2.44 19.12 -1.43
C THR A 12 -0.92 18.92 -1.43
N GLY A 13 -0.43 17.81 -0.89
CA GLY A 13 1.00 17.52 -0.73
C GLY A 13 1.69 16.97 -1.98
N GLY A 14 0.94 16.67 -3.04
CA GLY A 14 1.43 16.20 -4.34
C GLY A 14 1.24 17.25 -5.44
N GLU A 15 1.51 16.85 -6.69
CA GLU A 15 1.30 17.70 -7.87
C GLU A 15 -0.19 18.05 -8.05
N GLU A 16 -1.08 17.13 -7.68
CA GLU A 16 -2.53 17.31 -7.71
C GLU A 16 -3.16 16.98 -6.34
N PRO A 17 -4.29 17.62 -5.97
CA PRO A 17 -5.04 17.26 -4.78
C PRO A 17 -5.52 15.80 -4.84
N ILE A 18 -5.28 15.04 -3.76
CA ILE A 18 -5.64 13.62 -3.68
C ILE A 18 -6.37 13.32 -2.36
N ALA A 19 -7.42 12.50 -2.42
CA ALA A 19 -8.10 12.03 -1.21
C ALA A 19 -7.21 11.04 -0.45
N LEU A 20 -7.21 11.12 0.89
CA LEU A 20 -6.44 10.20 1.74
C LEU A 20 -6.79 8.74 1.45
N ARG A 21 -8.07 8.44 1.19
CA ARG A 21 -8.52 7.11 0.77
C ARG A 21 -7.79 6.60 -0.47
N GLU A 22 -7.73 7.42 -1.52
CA GLU A 22 -7.10 7.04 -2.78
C GLU A 22 -5.60 6.81 -2.61
N LEU A 23 -4.95 7.70 -1.85
CA LEU A 23 -3.55 7.55 -1.50
C LEU A 23 -3.29 6.24 -0.74
N LEU A 24 -4.11 5.93 0.26
CA LEU A 24 -3.95 4.71 1.06
C LEU A 24 -4.20 3.45 0.24
N VAL A 25 -5.21 3.43 -0.63
CA VAL A 25 -5.45 2.30 -1.54
C VAL A 25 -4.25 2.08 -2.46
N HIS A 26 -3.73 3.15 -3.07
CA HIS A 26 -2.54 3.07 -3.91
C HIS A 26 -1.33 2.53 -3.13
N MET A 27 -1.10 3.02 -1.92
CA MET A 27 0.00 2.54 -1.06
C MET A 27 -0.15 1.07 -0.70
N ILE A 28 -1.36 0.60 -0.42
CA ILE A 28 -1.63 -0.82 -0.14
C ILE A 28 -1.34 -1.68 -1.37
N GLU A 29 -1.81 -1.27 -2.54
CA GLU A 29 -1.56 -1.98 -3.81
C GLU A 29 -0.05 -2.05 -4.10
N GLU A 30 0.65 -0.93 -3.95
CA GLU A 30 2.09 -0.85 -4.18
C GLU A 30 2.87 -1.72 -3.20
N TYR A 31 2.44 -1.74 -1.93
CA TYR A 31 3.05 -2.59 -0.92
C TYR A 31 2.82 -4.08 -1.20
N ALA A 32 1.59 -4.46 -1.61
CA ALA A 32 1.28 -5.83 -2.02
C ALA A 32 2.12 -6.26 -3.23
N ARG A 33 2.31 -5.38 -4.22
CA ARG A 33 3.17 -5.62 -5.39
C ARG A 33 4.62 -5.88 -4.99
N HIS A 34 5.17 -5.06 -4.10
CA HIS A 34 6.52 -5.27 -3.57
C HIS A 34 6.64 -6.58 -2.78
N ASN A 35 5.65 -6.90 -1.95
CA ASN A 35 5.64 -8.15 -1.19
C ASN A 35 5.61 -9.36 -2.13
N GLY A 36 4.86 -9.31 -3.23
CA GLY A 36 4.88 -10.36 -4.25
C GLY A 36 6.28 -10.54 -4.87
N HIS A 37 6.99 -9.46 -5.18
CA HIS A 37 8.37 -9.54 -5.68
C HIS A 37 9.34 -10.12 -4.64
N ALA A 38 9.22 -9.68 -3.38
CA ALA A 38 10.04 -10.20 -2.28
C ALA A 38 9.75 -11.69 -2.03
N ASP A 39 8.48 -12.10 -2.16
CA ASP A 39 8.08 -13.48 -2.04
C ASP A 39 8.71 -14.35 -3.14
N PHE A 40 8.66 -13.91 -4.41
CA PHE A 40 9.38 -14.63 -5.48
C PHE A 40 10.87 -14.80 -5.22
N LEU A 41 11.54 -13.78 -4.66
CA LEU A 41 12.95 -13.89 -4.28
C LEU A 41 13.16 -14.89 -3.14
N ARG A 42 12.31 -14.83 -2.10
CA ARG A 42 12.30 -15.77 -0.97
C ARG A 42 12.10 -17.20 -1.46
N GLU A 43 11.09 -17.46 -2.30
CA GLU A 43 10.79 -18.78 -2.85
C GLU A 43 11.99 -19.36 -3.61
N ARG A 44 12.71 -18.50 -4.35
CA ARG A 44 13.90 -18.91 -5.10
C ARG A 44 15.09 -19.27 -4.20
N ILE A 45 15.21 -18.62 -3.04
CA ILE A 45 16.25 -18.89 -2.04
C ILE A 45 15.92 -20.14 -1.24
N ASP A 46 14.66 -20.28 -0.81
CA ASP A 46 14.22 -21.33 0.10
C ASP A 46 13.79 -22.63 -0.61
N GLY A 47 13.53 -22.58 -1.92
CA GLY A 47 13.03 -23.70 -2.72
C GLY A 47 11.59 -24.12 -2.38
N ARG A 48 10.80 -23.27 -1.71
CA ARG A 48 9.41 -23.52 -1.29
C ARG A 48 8.48 -22.46 -1.86
N VAL A 49 7.37 -22.87 -2.47
CA VAL A 49 6.38 -21.99 -3.14
C VAL A 49 5.12 -21.84 -2.27
N GLY A 50 4.55 -20.62 -2.21
CA GLY A 50 3.18 -20.35 -1.75
C GLY A 50 2.91 -20.51 -0.25
N GLN A 51 3.66 -19.81 0.60
CA GLN A 51 3.44 -19.78 2.05
C GLN A 51 2.46 -18.68 2.48
#